data_AF-A0A447TK00-F1
#
_entry.id   AF-A0A447TK00-F1
#
_cell.length_a   1.000
_cell.length_b   1.000
_cell.length_c   1.000
_cell.angle_alpha   90.00
_cell.angle_beta   90.00
_cell.angle_gamma   90.00
#
_symmetry.space_group_name_H-M   'P 1'
#
loop_
_entity.id
_entity.type
_entity.pdbx_description
1 polymer ?
#
loop_
_entity_poly.entity_id
_entity_poly.type
_entity_poly.pdbx_seq_one_letter_code
_entity_poly.pdbx_strand_id
1 'polypeptide(L)'
;MATDAAEKANILAEALPYIREFAGKTIVIKYGGNAMTDDALKEGFAKDVVLLKLVGMNPVVVHGGGPQINDLLARVGKQASLSRACASPTPRPWKWWKWCWAAW
;
A
#
# COMPACT_ATOMS: atom_id res chain seq x y z
N MET A 1 -12.69 10.46 21.18
CA MET A 1 -13.21 11.82 21.34
C MET A 1 -13.64 12.32 19.97
N ALA A 2 -14.84 12.89 19.83
CA ALA A 2 -15.27 13.49 18.56
C ALA A 2 -14.60 14.86 18.44
N THR A 3 -13.74 15.05 17.44
CA THR A 3 -13.14 16.35 17.12
C THR A 3 -14.22 17.31 16.62
N ASP A 4 -14.16 18.56 17.08
CA ASP A 4 -15.12 19.61 16.74
C ASP A 4 -15.07 19.94 15.23
N ALA A 5 -16.18 20.40 14.66
CA ALA A 5 -16.25 20.74 13.24
C ALA A 5 -15.24 21.84 12.87
N ALA A 6 -15.04 22.82 13.76
CA ALA A 6 -14.06 23.88 13.57
C ALA A 6 -12.61 23.31 13.57
N GLU A 7 -12.33 22.37 14.46
CA GLU A 7 -11.03 21.70 14.54
C GLU A 7 -10.73 20.91 13.25
N LYS A 8 -11.69 20.14 12.74
CA LYS A 8 -11.56 19.43 11.46
C LYS A 8 -11.33 20.36 10.28
N ALA A 9 -12.04 21.49 10.26
CA ALA A 9 -11.88 22.49 9.20
C ALA A 9 -10.46 23.10 9.22
N ASN A 10 -9.93 23.40 10.41
CA ASN A 10 -8.57 23.92 10.56
C ASN A 10 -7.52 22.90 10.09
N ILE A 11 -7.65 21.63 10.49
CA ILE A 11 -6.75 20.55 10.04
C ILE A 11 -6.78 20.41 8.52
N LEU A 12 -7.96 20.46 7.91
CA LEU A 12 -8.08 20.37 6.45
C LEU A 12 -7.48 21.59 5.75
N ALA A 13 -7.62 22.79 6.32
CA ALA A 13 -7.01 24.01 5.79
C ALA A 13 -5.48 23.93 5.82
N GLU A 14 -4.89 23.39 6.89
CA GLU A 14 -3.44 23.16 7.01
C GLU A 14 -2.95 22.07 6.05
N ALA A 15 -3.78 21.08 5.73
CA ALA A 15 -3.45 20.02 4.77
C ALA A 15 -3.55 20.47 3.29
N LEU A 16 -4.29 21.56 3.02
CA LEU A 16 -4.62 22.00 1.67
C LEU A 16 -3.39 22.29 0.77
N PRO A 17 -2.28 22.89 1.25
CA PRO A 17 -1.08 23.09 0.45
C PRO A 17 -0.50 21.77 -0.09
N TYR A 18 -0.47 20.71 0.75
CA TYR A 18 0.00 19.40 0.35
C TYR A 18 -0.92 18.76 -0.70
N ILE A 19 -2.23 18.86 -0.50
CA ILE A 19 -3.21 18.34 -1.46
C ILE A 19 -2.99 18.99 -2.84
N ARG A 20 -2.81 20.31 -2.88
CA ARG A 20 -2.57 21.05 -4.13
C ARG A 20 -1.26 20.68 -4.80
N GLU A 21 -0.21 20.40 -4.03
CA GLU A 21 1.10 20.00 -4.57
C GLU A 21 1.02 18.67 -5.35
N PHE A 22 0.18 17.74 -4.90
CA PHE A 22 0.06 16.40 -5.48
C PHE A 22 -1.19 16.22 -6.37
N ALA A 23 -2.05 17.23 -6.46
CA ALA A 23 -3.19 17.22 -7.37
C ALA A 23 -2.74 16.96 -8.82
N GLY A 24 -3.43 16.05 -9.50
CA GLY A 24 -3.12 15.59 -10.85
C GLY A 24 -1.93 14.62 -10.96
N LYS A 25 -1.10 14.48 -9.93
CA LYS A 25 0.06 13.56 -9.95
C LYS A 25 -0.37 12.11 -9.79
N THR A 26 0.42 11.21 -10.38
CA THR A 26 0.25 9.76 -10.21
C THR A 26 1.04 9.29 -8.99
N ILE A 27 0.37 8.57 -8.09
CA ILE A 27 0.96 8.07 -6.84
C ILE A 27 0.92 6.55 -6.87
N VAL A 28 2.10 5.92 -6.92
CA VAL A 28 2.20 4.46 -6.88
C VAL A 28 2.31 3.99 -5.43
N ILE A 29 1.33 3.23 -4.98
CA ILE A 29 1.21 2.76 -3.60
C ILE A 29 1.43 1.25 -3.58
N LYS A 30 2.48 0.80 -2.90
CA LYS A 30 2.70 -0.62 -2.71
C LYS A 30 1.93 -1.11 -1.49
N TYR A 31 0.89 -1.90 -1.75
CA TYR A 31 0.03 -2.49 -0.75
C TYR A 31 0.49 -3.92 -0.45
N GLY A 32 0.96 -4.17 0.78
CA GLY A 32 1.77 -5.35 1.07
C GLY A 32 1.79 -5.73 2.56
N GLY A 33 2.11 -6.99 2.85
CA GLY A 33 2.35 -7.49 4.22
C GLY A 33 1.09 -7.62 5.08
N ASN A 34 1.22 -7.36 6.38
CA ASN A 34 0.17 -7.51 7.41
C ASN A 34 -1.06 -6.63 7.15
N ALA A 35 -0.93 -5.56 6.35
CA ALA A 35 -2.07 -4.73 5.95
C ALA A 35 -3.08 -5.47 5.05
N MET A 36 -2.69 -6.60 4.46
CA MET A 36 -3.57 -7.47 3.66
C MET A 36 -4.27 -8.58 4.45
N THR A 37 -3.96 -8.75 5.75
CA THR A 37 -4.55 -9.81 6.57
C THR A 37 -5.63 -9.32 7.53
N ASP A 38 -5.54 -8.06 7.99
CA ASP A 38 -6.51 -7.44 8.89
C ASP A 38 -7.59 -6.69 8.10
N ASP A 39 -8.87 -7.02 8.33
CA ASP A 39 -10.01 -6.43 7.63
C ASP A 39 -10.21 -4.94 7.95
N ALA A 40 -9.89 -4.49 9.17
CA ALA A 40 -9.97 -3.08 9.52
C ALA A 40 -8.93 -2.25 8.75
N LEU A 41 -7.72 -2.80 8.59
CA LEU A 41 -6.65 -2.16 7.82
C LEU A 41 -6.95 -2.15 6.32
N LYS A 42 -7.59 -3.20 5.78
CA LYS A 42 -8.08 -3.23 4.38
C LYS A 42 -9.09 -2.11 4.13
N GLU A 43 -10.08 -1.97 5.02
CA GLU A 43 -11.12 -0.96 4.87
C GLU A 43 -10.55 0.46 5.00
N GLY A 44 -9.67 0.69 5.98
CA GLY A 44 -8.96 1.96 6.12
C GLY A 44 -8.16 2.32 4.86
N PHE A 45 -7.37 1.37 4.35
CA PHE A 45 -6.61 1.56 3.13
C PHE A 45 -7.50 1.89 1.92
N ALA A 46 -8.63 1.19 1.76
CA ALA A 46 -9.57 1.46 0.69
C ALA A 46 -10.16 2.88 0.79
N LYS A 47 -10.52 3.33 2.01
CA LYS A 47 -11.00 4.69 2.26
C LYS A 47 -9.96 5.74 1.88
N ASP A 48 -8.69 5.51 2.22
CA ASP A 48 -7.60 6.42 1.89
C ASP A 48 -7.35 6.52 0.38
N VAL A 49 -7.37 5.39 -0.34
CA VAL A 49 -7.25 5.38 -1.81
C VAL A 49 -8.38 6.16 -2.47
N VAL A 50 -9.61 6.00 -1.98
CA VAL A 50 -10.76 6.77 -2.47
C VAL A 50 -10.59 8.26 -2.16
N LEU A 51 -10.16 8.61 -0.94
CA LEU A 51 -9.89 10.00 -0.56
C LEU A 51 -8.86 10.64 -1.49
N LEU A 52 -7.75 9.97 -1.78
CA LEU A 52 -6.72 10.44 -2.72
C LEU A 52 -7.31 10.75 -4.10
N LYS A 53 -8.20 9.88 -4.60
CA LYS A 53 -8.88 10.12 -5.87
C LYS A 53 -9.84 11.31 -5.83
N LEU A 54 -10.59 11.45 -4.73
CA LEU A 54 -11.54 12.56 -4.52
C LEU A 54 -10.85 13.92 -4.45
N VAL A 55 -9.66 13.99 -3.83
CA VAL A 55 -8.87 15.23 -3.76
C VAL A 55 -8.04 15.51 -5.01
N GLY A 56 -8.24 14.73 -6.09
CA GLY A 56 -7.68 14.99 -7.41
C GLY A 56 -6.34 14.31 -7.71
N MET A 57 -5.88 13.38 -6.86
CA MET A 57 -4.68 12.58 -7.15
C MET A 57 -5.04 11.33 -7.96
N ASN A 58 -4.05 10.71 -8.60
CA ASN A 58 -4.23 9.49 -9.39
C ASN A 58 -3.50 8.30 -8.73
N PRO A 59 -4.10 7.66 -7.71
CA PRO A 59 -3.47 6.53 -7.04
C PRO A 59 -3.43 5.28 -7.94
N VAL A 60 -2.29 4.59 -7.95
CA VAL A 60 -2.07 3.29 -8.59
C VAL A 60 -1.61 2.32 -7.52
N VAL A 61 -2.43 1.33 -7.20
CA VAL A 61 -2.12 0.34 -6.16
C VAL A 61 -1.42 -0.86 -6.78
N VAL A 62 -0.24 -1.19 -6.26
CA VAL A 62 0.50 -2.41 -6.58
C VAL A 62 0.44 -3.31 -5.37
N HIS A 63 -0.22 -4.47 -5.47
CA HIS A 63 -0.35 -5.39 -4.35
C HIS A 63 0.50 -6.65 -4.53
N GLY A 64 0.90 -7.25 -3.40
CA GLY A 64 1.47 -8.59 -3.38
C GLY A 64 0.39 -9.69 -3.40
N GLY A 65 0.83 -10.95 -3.32
CA GLY A 65 -0.08 -12.11 -3.22
C GLY A 65 0.42 -13.22 -2.30
N GLY A 66 1.43 -12.96 -1.46
CA GLY A 66 2.14 -14.00 -0.70
C GLY A 66 1.21 -14.88 0.16
N PRO A 67 0.34 -14.30 1.01
CA PRO A 67 -0.59 -15.08 1.83
C PRO A 67 -1.57 -15.93 1.00
N GLN A 68 -2.19 -15.35 -0.05
CA GLN A 68 -3.14 -16.10 -0.87
C GLN A 68 -2.48 -17.25 -1.65
N ILE A 69 -1.23 -17.05 -2.11
CA ILE A 69 -0.45 -18.08 -2.80
C ILE A 69 -0.12 -19.23 -1.83
N ASN A 70 0.28 -18.92 -0.60
CA ASN A 70 0.59 -19.94 0.41
C ASN A 70 -0.64 -20.77 0.79
N ASP A 71 -1.80 -20.11 0.96
CA ASP A 71 -3.06 -20.80 1.27
C ASP A 71 -3.48 -21.75 0.14
N LEU A 72 -3.34 -21.32 -1.11
CA LEU A 72 -3.61 -22.16 -2.28
C LEU A 72 -2.62 -23.33 -2.40
N LEU A 73 -1.32 -23.08 -2.18
CA LEU A 73 -0.30 -24.13 -2.23
C LEU A 73 -0.49 -25.17 -1.14
N ALA A 74 -0.86 -24.74 0.07
CA ALA A 74 -1.19 -25.65 1.17
C ALA A 74 -2.37 -26.57 0.82
N ARG A 75 -3.41 -26.05 0.16
CA ARG A 75 -4.56 -26.86 -0.31
C ARG A 75 -4.18 -27.89 -1.37
N VAL A 76 -3.14 -27.62 -2.17
CA VAL A 76 -2.64 -28.52 -3.22
C VAL A 76 -1.49 -29.40 -2.71
N GLY A 77 -1.17 -29.35 -1.41
CA GLY A 77 -0.13 -30.17 -0.78
C GLY A 77 1.31 -29.79 -1.20
N LYS A 78 1.51 -28.58 -1.72
CA LYS A 78 2.82 -28.06 -2.13
C LYS A 78 3.33 -27.04 -1.13
N GLN A 79 4.64 -27.08 -0.84
CA GLN A 79 5.28 -26.05 -0.02
C GLN A 79 5.85 -24.93 -0.89
N ALA A 80 5.53 -23.70 -0.50
CA ALA A 80 6.09 -22.50 -1.11
C ALA A 80 7.57 -22.37 -0.73
N SER A 81 8.47 -22.70 -1.65
CA SER A 81 9.90 -22.42 -1.48
C SER A 81 10.24 -21.05 -2.07
N LEU A 82 10.42 -20.04 -1.23
CA LEU A 82 11.03 -18.78 -1.64
C LEU A 82 12.52 -19.01 -1.90
N SER A 83 12.97 -18.78 -3.14
CA SER A 83 14.39 -18.87 -3.46
C SER A 83 15.16 -17.80 -2.70
N ARG A 84 16.34 -18.15 -2.16
CA ARG A 84 17.17 -17.31 -1.28
C ARG A 84 17.52 -15.94 -1.87
N ALA A 85 17.52 -15.82 -3.21
CA ALA A 85 17.71 -14.56 -3.92
C ALA A 85 16.66 -13.50 -3.51
N CYS A 86 15.39 -13.91 -3.37
CA CYS A 86 14.28 -13.06 -2.95
C CYS A 86 14.15 -12.89 -1.43
N ALA A 87 15.07 -13.43 -0.61
CA ALA A 87 15.03 -13.30 0.85
C ALA A 87 16.26 -12.57 1.42
N SER A 88 17.22 -12.20 0.56
CA SER A 88 18.46 -11.54 1.01
C SER A 88 18.19 -10.10 1.49
N PRO A 89 18.52 -9.72 2.72
CA PRO A 89 18.41 -8.32 3.14
C PRO A 89 19.60 -7.56 2.52
N THR A 90 19.46 -7.09 1.28
CA THR A 90 20.50 -6.23 0.72
C THR A 90 20.47 -4.86 1.43
N PRO A 91 21.62 -4.16 1.62
CA PRO A 91 21.69 -2.92 2.42
C PRO A 91 20.96 -1.71 1.82
N ARG A 92 20.35 -1.87 0.63
CA ARG A 92 19.73 -0.76 -0.12
C ARG A 92 18.31 -1.15 -0.53
N PRO A 93 17.28 -0.66 0.20
CA PRO A 93 15.88 -0.98 -0.08
C PRO A 93 15.49 -0.76 -1.54
N TRP A 94 15.97 0.33 -2.16
CA TRP A 94 15.66 0.70 -3.55
C TRP A 94 16.23 -0.23 -4.63
N LYS A 95 17.37 -0.89 -4.37
CA LYS A 95 17.93 -1.90 -5.30
C LYS A 95 17.13 -3.20 -5.27
N TRP A 96 16.57 -3.53 -4.11
CA TRP A 96 15.71 -4.69 -3.91
C TRP A 96 14.41 -4.58 -4.70
N TRP A 97 13.80 -3.40 -4.71
CA TRP A 97 12.59 -3.14 -5.49
C TRP A 97 12.83 -3.21 -7.01
N LYS A 98 13.97 -2.72 -7.50
CA LYS A 98 14.37 -2.92 -8.91
C LYS A 98 14.49 -4.40 -9.29
N TRP A 99 14.95 -5.26 -8.37
CA TRP A 99 15.13 -6.70 -8.61
C TRP A 99 13.82 -7.50 -8.51
N CYS A 100 12.99 -7.27 -7.49
CA CYS A 100 11.71 -7.97 -7.36
C CYS A 100 10.71 -7.63 -8.49
N TRP A 101 10.82 -6.46 -9.11
CA TRP A 101 9.99 -6.08 -10.25
C TRP A 101 10.51 -6.63 -11.59
N ALA A 102 11.80 -6.96 -11.67
CA ALA A 102 12.42 -7.58 -12.84
C ALA A 102 12.34 -9.13 -12.82
N ALA A 103 11.81 -9.72 -11.75
CA ALA A 103 11.68 -11.16 -11.56
C ALA A 103 10.21 -11.64 -11.69
N TRP A 104 9.36 -10.82 -12.30
CA TRP A 104 8.03 -11.18 -12.83
C TRP A 104 8.08 -11.12 -14.35
#